data_AF-A0A355RZN5-F1
#
_entry.id   AF-A0A355RZN5-F1
#
_cell.length_a   1.000
_cell.length_b   1.000
_cell.length_c   1.000
_cell.angle_alpha   90.00
_cell.angle_beta   90.00
_cell.angle_gamma   90.00
#
_symmetry.space_group_name_H-M   'P 1'
#
loop_
_entity.id
_entity.type
_entity.pdbx_description
1 polymer ?
#
loop_
_entity_poly.entity_id
_entity_poly.type
_entity_poly.pdbx_seq_one_letter_code
_entity_poly.pdbx_strand_id
1 'polypeptide(L)'
;MKRIIAVNSNTYHKYSIQDAIAGISGAGFKYVELTATKGWTEHVFPTMSFKDLCKIKDQLESSGIIPFSLSGHCNLMDRARIDDFILNIKLASFFGCDYIISSIGEAHLKDKAEISDREVAEHIKEIIPYLKKYNLTLGLENHGKHGTGKQLKSIVDMVDSPKVMINYDTANAVFYGNANLEEDISSCVNKICHMHLKDKAGAYNEWNFPAIGKGEIDFRMIIDKLQKADNNCPLSIEIEFTKKGSKSLDEVNQAVKDSYVYLKNIGLDI
;
A
#
# COMPACT_ATOMS: atom_id res chain seq x y z
N MET A 1 -16.45 2.12 14.40
CA MET A 1 -16.44 0.96 13.49
C MET A 1 -15.11 0.23 13.67
N LYS A 2 -15.06 -1.11 13.59
CA LYS A 2 -13.78 -1.83 13.61
C LYS A 2 -13.01 -1.49 12.33
N ARG A 3 -11.76 -1.06 12.46
CA ARG A 3 -10.89 -0.69 11.34
C ARG A 3 -10.19 -1.93 10.79
N ILE A 4 -10.06 -2.05 9.47
CA ILE A 4 -9.22 -3.09 8.86
C ILE A 4 -7.76 -2.73 9.10
N ILE A 5 -7.00 -3.66 9.67
CA ILE A 5 -5.56 -3.55 9.88
C ILE A 5 -4.93 -4.81 9.29
N ALA A 6 -4.09 -4.60 8.30
CA ALA A 6 -3.51 -5.64 7.47
C ALA A 6 -1.99 -5.55 7.43
N VAL A 7 -1.38 -6.51 6.74
CA VAL A 7 0.04 -6.49 6.39
C VAL A 7 0.15 -6.53 4.88
N ASN A 8 0.96 -5.64 4.31
CA ASN A 8 1.34 -5.68 2.91
C ASN A 8 2.32 -6.83 2.71
N SER A 9 1.97 -7.74 1.79
CA SER A 9 2.79 -8.91 1.49
C SER A 9 4.19 -8.52 0.96
N ASN A 10 4.39 -7.28 0.50
CA ASN A 10 5.71 -6.71 0.17
C ASN A 10 6.69 -6.75 1.35
N THR A 11 6.20 -6.77 2.59
CA THR A 11 7.01 -7.03 3.80
C THR A 11 7.84 -8.31 3.69
N TYR A 12 7.37 -9.26 2.88
CA TYR A 12 7.99 -10.54 2.59
C TYR A 12 8.64 -10.60 1.20
N HIS A 13 9.02 -9.47 0.58
CA HIS A 13 9.54 -9.34 -0.80
C HIS A 13 10.56 -10.42 -1.25
N LYS A 14 11.41 -10.93 -0.36
CA LYS A 14 12.41 -11.97 -0.65
C LYS A 14 11.94 -13.42 -0.42
N TYR A 15 10.71 -13.59 0.01
CA TYR A 15 10.12 -14.87 0.42
C TYR A 15 8.89 -15.17 -0.42
N SER A 16 8.29 -16.34 -0.22
CA SER A 16 7.10 -16.73 -0.98
C SER A 16 5.83 -16.10 -0.41
N ILE A 17 4.77 -16.06 -1.23
CA ILE A 17 3.42 -15.71 -0.74
C ILE A 17 2.95 -16.70 0.35
N GLN A 18 3.40 -17.96 0.31
CA GLN A 18 3.12 -18.95 1.37
C GLN A 18 3.73 -18.50 2.71
N ASP A 19 4.98 -18.04 2.70
CA ASP A 19 5.68 -17.54 3.89
C ASP A 19 5.00 -16.29 4.43
N ALA A 20 4.58 -15.38 3.54
CA ALA A 20 3.84 -14.19 3.91
C ALA A 20 2.51 -14.53 4.60
N ILE A 21 1.69 -15.41 4.01
CA ILE A 21 0.41 -15.85 4.59
C ILE A 21 0.63 -16.47 5.98
N ALA A 22 1.59 -17.38 6.09
CA ALA A 22 1.90 -18.05 7.35
C ALA A 22 2.38 -17.08 8.44
N GLY A 23 3.27 -16.16 8.08
CA GLY A 23 3.81 -15.15 9.00
C GLY A 23 2.77 -14.14 9.46
N ILE A 24 1.93 -13.63 8.55
CA ILE A 24 0.84 -12.70 8.84
C ILE A 24 -0.20 -13.35 9.77
N SER A 25 -0.63 -14.57 9.44
CA SER A 25 -1.53 -15.36 10.28
C SER A 25 -0.92 -15.67 11.64
N GLY A 26 0.35 -16.08 11.67
CA GLY A 26 1.07 -16.43 12.90
C GLY A 26 1.27 -15.24 13.85
N ALA A 27 1.34 -14.01 13.33
CA ALA A 27 1.37 -12.80 14.13
C ALA A 27 0.00 -12.41 14.71
N GLY A 28 -1.10 -12.90 14.13
CA GLY A 28 -2.47 -12.68 14.60
C GLY A 28 -3.30 -11.74 13.73
N PHE A 29 -2.78 -11.25 12.60
CA PHE A 29 -3.56 -10.45 11.66
C PHE A 29 -4.58 -11.32 10.91
N LYS A 30 -5.66 -10.67 10.45
CA LYS A 30 -6.73 -11.30 9.66
C LYS A 30 -6.81 -10.81 8.23
N TYR A 31 -6.16 -9.71 7.92
CA TYR A 31 -6.22 -9.07 6.62
C TYR A 31 -4.85 -9.00 5.96
N VAL A 32 -4.81 -9.11 4.64
CA VAL A 32 -3.61 -8.97 3.82
C VAL A 32 -3.85 -8.00 2.67
N GLU A 33 -2.85 -7.18 2.41
CA GLU A 33 -2.71 -6.50 1.12
C GLU A 33 -1.75 -7.35 0.25
N LEU A 34 -2.26 -7.88 -0.86
CA LEU A 34 -1.47 -8.70 -1.76
C LEU A 34 -0.61 -7.82 -2.68
N THR A 35 0.57 -8.28 -3.09
CA THR A 35 1.49 -7.48 -3.92
C THR A 35 1.71 -8.11 -5.29
N ALA A 36 1.57 -7.28 -6.33
CA ALA A 36 1.76 -7.60 -7.74
C ALA A 36 2.66 -6.56 -8.42
N THR A 37 3.84 -6.31 -7.85
CA THR A 37 4.79 -5.31 -8.33
C THR A 37 5.87 -5.97 -9.17
N LYS A 38 5.80 -5.75 -10.48
CA LYS A 38 6.70 -6.37 -11.46
C LYS A 38 8.17 -6.03 -11.19
N GLY A 39 9.04 -7.04 -11.17
CA GLY A 39 10.47 -6.88 -10.90
C GLY A 39 10.81 -6.53 -9.45
N TRP A 40 9.81 -6.51 -8.56
CA TRP A 40 9.97 -6.32 -7.13
C TRP A 40 9.31 -7.50 -6.40
N THR A 41 8.08 -7.36 -5.92
CA THR A 41 7.33 -8.44 -5.25
C THR A 41 6.20 -8.94 -6.14
N GLU A 42 6.39 -10.13 -6.72
CA GLU A 42 5.44 -10.79 -7.62
C GLU A 42 4.70 -11.95 -6.92
N HIS A 43 4.18 -11.70 -5.71
CA HIS A 43 3.48 -12.71 -4.91
C HIS A 43 2.19 -13.21 -5.56
N VAL A 44 1.46 -12.32 -6.22
CA VAL A 44 0.38 -12.64 -7.13
C VAL A 44 0.59 -11.83 -8.39
N PHE A 45 0.39 -12.42 -9.57
CA PHE A 45 0.60 -11.69 -10.82
C PHE A 45 -0.35 -12.18 -11.93
N PRO A 46 -0.80 -11.31 -12.86
CA PRO A 46 -1.73 -11.72 -13.93
C PRO A 46 -1.17 -12.80 -14.88
N THR A 47 0.14 -13.02 -14.91
CA THR A 47 0.78 -14.06 -15.72
C THR A 47 0.78 -15.44 -15.06
N MET A 48 0.41 -15.53 -13.78
CA MET A 48 0.27 -16.82 -13.10
C MET A 48 -0.86 -17.64 -13.71
N SER A 49 -0.71 -18.97 -13.70
CA SER A 49 -1.78 -19.85 -14.16
C SER A 49 -3.02 -19.71 -13.27
N PHE A 50 -4.22 -19.86 -13.85
CA PHE A 50 -5.45 -19.86 -13.08
C PHE A 50 -5.43 -20.88 -11.93
N LYS A 51 -4.81 -22.06 -12.16
CA LYS A 51 -4.63 -23.10 -11.14
C LYS A 51 -3.81 -22.59 -9.95
N ASP A 52 -2.74 -21.86 -10.19
CA ASP A 52 -1.88 -21.37 -9.10
C ASP A 52 -2.53 -20.21 -8.34
N LEU A 53 -3.25 -19.32 -9.04
CA LEU A 53 -4.07 -18.28 -8.40
C LEU A 53 -5.14 -18.89 -7.49
N CYS A 54 -5.82 -19.95 -7.93
CA CYS A 54 -6.78 -20.68 -7.08
C CYS A 54 -6.13 -21.30 -5.85
N LYS A 55 -4.95 -21.91 -5.97
CA LYS A 55 -4.23 -22.45 -4.80
C LYS A 55 -3.91 -21.37 -3.76
N ILE A 56 -3.49 -20.18 -4.20
CA ILE A 56 -3.22 -19.05 -3.30
C ILE A 56 -4.51 -18.64 -2.59
N LYS A 57 -5.63 -18.59 -3.32
CA LYS A 57 -6.94 -18.29 -2.74
C LYS A 57 -7.37 -19.32 -1.68
N ASP A 58 -7.22 -20.62 -1.98
CA ASP A 58 -7.53 -21.70 -1.05
C ASP A 58 -6.63 -21.65 0.20
N GLN A 59 -5.37 -21.24 0.04
CA GLN A 59 -4.43 -21.07 1.15
C GLN A 59 -4.81 -19.88 2.05
N LEU A 60 -5.21 -18.75 1.47
CA LEU A 60 -5.72 -17.60 2.22
C LEU A 60 -6.94 -18.00 3.05
N GLU A 61 -7.90 -18.71 2.45
CA GLU A 61 -9.12 -19.18 3.11
C GLU A 61 -8.81 -20.15 4.26
N SER A 62 -8.00 -21.18 4.00
CA SER A 62 -7.62 -22.17 5.04
C SER A 62 -6.79 -21.58 6.18
N SER A 63 -6.08 -20.47 5.93
CA SER A 63 -5.35 -19.73 6.97
C SER A 63 -6.22 -18.68 7.68
N GLY A 64 -7.47 -18.48 7.26
CA GLY A 64 -8.35 -17.44 7.79
C GLY A 64 -7.84 -16.02 7.54
N ILE A 65 -7.11 -15.82 6.44
CA ILE A 65 -6.59 -14.52 5.98
C ILE A 65 -7.47 -13.99 4.85
N ILE A 66 -7.94 -12.76 5.01
CA ILE A 66 -8.85 -12.09 4.10
C ILE A 66 -8.06 -11.07 3.28
N PRO A 67 -7.86 -11.28 1.97
CA PRO A 67 -7.38 -10.22 1.09
C PRO A 67 -8.41 -9.09 1.03
N PHE A 68 -7.97 -7.83 1.12
CA PHE A 68 -8.85 -6.66 1.02
C PHE A 68 -8.32 -5.58 0.07
N SER A 69 -7.00 -5.56 -0.18
CA SER A 69 -6.37 -4.66 -1.14
C SER A 69 -5.26 -5.38 -1.92
N LEU A 70 -4.89 -4.82 -3.06
CA LEU A 70 -3.78 -5.29 -3.87
C LEU A 70 -2.87 -4.11 -4.24
N SER A 71 -1.59 -4.13 -3.86
CA SER A 71 -0.58 -3.21 -4.38
C SER A 71 -0.12 -3.70 -5.75
N GLY A 72 -0.67 -3.09 -6.80
CA GLY A 72 -0.43 -3.46 -8.19
C GLY A 72 0.40 -2.41 -8.91
N HIS A 73 1.45 -1.91 -8.25
CA HIS A 73 2.20 -0.73 -8.68
C HIS A 73 2.58 -0.82 -10.16
N CYS A 74 2.11 0.19 -10.88
CA CYS A 74 2.33 0.38 -12.29
C CYS A 74 2.54 1.88 -12.52
N ASN A 75 3.48 2.25 -13.38
CA ASN A 75 3.67 3.65 -13.73
C ASN A 75 2.47 4.17 -14.52
N LEU A 76 1.62 4.96 -13.86
CA LEU A 76 0.42 5.55 -14.46
C LEU A 76 0.75 6.75 -15.36
N MET A 77 2.01 7.23 -15.37
CA MET A 77 2.48 8.18 -16.37
C MET A 77 2.67 7.52 -17.75
N ASP A 78 2.99 6.23 -17.79
CA ASP A 78 3.20 5.50 -19.04
C ASP A 78 1.87 4.91 -19.54
N ARG A 79 1.26 5.59 -20.52
CA ARG A 79 0.00 5.14 -21.12
C ARG A 79 0.08 3.72 -21.70
N ALA A 80 1.26 3.25 -22.12
CA ALA A 80 1.44 1.88 -22.62
C ALA A 80 1.29 0.81 -21.53
N ARG A 81 1.35 1.20 -20.25
CA ARG A 81 1.23 0.32 -19.09
C ARG A 81 -0.18 0.29 -18.51
N ILE A 82 -1.11 1.08 -19.04
CA ILE A 82 -2.51 1.11 -18.57
C ILE A 82 -3.18 -0.26 -18.72
N ASP A 83 -2.91 -1.00 -19.80
CA ASP A 83 -3.45 -2.34 -19.98
C ASP A 83 -2.91 -3.34 -18.94
N ASP A 84 -1.63 -3.22 -18.56
CA ASP A 84 -1.05 -4.00 -17.44
C ASP A 84 -1.80 -3.67 -16.14
N PHE A 85 -2.08 -2.39 -15.88
CA PHE A 85 -2.80 -1.98 -14.69
C PHE A 85 -4.26 -2.47 -14.68
N ILE A 86 -4.93 -2.50 -15.84
CA ILE A 86 -6.28 -3.08 -15.97
C ILE A 86 -6.27 -4.58 -15.63
N LEU A 87 -5.20 -5.31 -15.97
CA LEU A 87 -5.05 -6.71 -15.53
C LEU A 87 -4.89 -6.81 -14.02
N ASN A 88 -4.16 -5.90 -13.37
CA ASN A 88 -4.08 -5.84 -11.91
C ASN A 88 -5.44 -5.51 -11.25
N ILE A 89 -6.26 -4.63 -11.84
CA ILE A 89 -7.65 -4.39 -11.39
C ILE A 89 -8.46 -5.69 -11.41
N LYS A 90 -8.37 -6.47 -12.50
CA LYS A 90 -9.06 -7.76 -12.62
C LYS A 90 -8.54 -8.79 -11.61
N LEU A 91 -7.23 -8.81 -11.36
CA LEU A 91 -6.61 -9.68 -10.38
C LEU A 91 -7.07 -9.34 -8.95
N ALA A 92 -7.10 -8.05 -8.60
CA ALA A 92 -7.63 -7.58 -7.32
C ALA A 92 -9.10 -8.02 -7.12
N SER A 93 -9.91 -7.90 -8.17
CA SER A 93 -11.30 -8.39 -8.14
C SER A 93 -11.38 -9.92 -7.97
N PHE A 94 -10.49 -10.69 -8.61
CA PHE A 94 -10.44 -12.15 -8.44
C PHE A 94 -10.17 -12.57 -6.98
N PHE A 95 -9.30 -11.84 -6.29
CA PHE A 95 -9.03 -12.07 -4.87
C PHE A 95 -10.07 -11.46 -3.93
N GLY A 96 -11.07 -10.72 -4.44
CA GLY A 96 -12.12 -10.11 -3.63
C GLY A 96 -11.69 -8.84 -2.89
N CYS A 97 -10.68 -8.13 -3.40
CA CYS A 97 -10.24 -6.87 -2.84
C CYS A 97 -11.25 -5.74 -3.09
N ASP A 98 -11.25 -4.74 -2.20
CA ASP A 98 -11.99 -3.48 -2.32
C ASP A 98 -11.10 -2.35 -2.86
N TYR A 99 -9.78 -2.48 -2.72
CA TYR A 99 -8.80 -1.47 -3.10
C TYR A 99 -7.73 -2.01 -4.05
N ILE A 100 -7.26 -1.14 -4.94
CA ILE A 100 -6.06 -1.33 -5.76
C ILE A 100 -5.12 -0.15 -5.52
N ILE A 101 -3.86 -0.41 -5.20
CA ILE A 101 -2.88 0.63 -4.86
C ILE A 101 -1.84 0.75 -5.97
N SER A 102 -1.48 1.98 -6.33
CA SER A 102 -0.39 2.27 -7.28
C SER A 102 0.22 3.64 -7.03
N SER A 103 1.49 3.80 -7.38
CA SER A 103 2.16 5.09 -7.47
C SER A 103 1.87 5.76 -8.83
N ILE A 104 2.11 7.07 -8.92
CA ILE A 104 2.00 7.81 -10.19
C ILE A 104 3.17 7.48 -11.11
N GLY A 105 4.42 7.59 -10.60
CA GLY A 105 5.63 7.22 -11.33
C GLY A 105 6.08 5.78 -11.10
N GLU A 106 7.17 5.36 -11.78
CA GLU A 106 7.77 4.05 -11.53
C GLU A 106 8.28 3.96 -10.07
N ALA A 107 7.77 2.99 -9.31
CA ALA A 107 8.25 2.73 -7.96
C ALA A 107 9.66 2.07 -7.97
N HIS A 108 9.95 1.23 -8.97
CA HIS A 108 11.18 0.43 -9.02
C HIS A 108 11.86 0.33 -10.41
N LEU A 109 11.39 1.08 -11.42
CA LEU A 109 12.00 1.17 -12.76
C LEU A 109 12.36 2.63 -13.09
N LYS A 110 13.13 2.88 -14.16
CA LYS A 110 13.41 4.26 -14.63
C LYS A 110 12.21 4.81 -15.38
N ASP A 111 11.75 6.01 -14.99
CA ASP A 111 10.71 6.74 -15.72
C ASP A 111 11.14 7.02 -17.16
N LYS A 112 10.25 6.72 -18.12
CA LYS A 112 10.46 7.00 -19.55
C LYS A 112 9.83 8.32 -20.01
N ALA A 113 8.93 8.90 -19.22
CA ALA A 113 8.22 10.12 -19.53
C ALA A 113 8.04 10.98 -18.27
N GLU A 114 8.35 12.28 -18.38
CA GLU A 114 7.92 13.30 -17.41
C GLU A 114 6.70 14.00 -18.02
N ILE A 115 5.51 13.70 -17.50
CA ILE A 115 4.27 14.35 -17.92
C ILE A 115 3.71 15.22 -16.78
N SER A 116 2.87 16.20 -17.11
CA SER A 116 2.26 17.08 -16.12
C SER A 116 1.21 16.35 -15.26
N ASP A 117 0.94 16.84 -14.05
CA ASP A 117 -0.11 16.32 -13.16
C ASP A 117 -1.50 16.29 -13.85
N ARG A 118 -1.74 17.21 -14.79
CA ARG A 118 -2.97 17.23 -15.59
C ARG A 118 -3.03 16.04 -16.56
N GLU A 119 -1.93 15.72 -17.23
CA GLU A 119 -1.86 14.57 -18.13
C GLU A 119 -1.98 13.25 -17.36
N VAL A 120 -1.34 13.16 -16.17
CA VAL A 120 -1.54 12.04 -15.24
C VAL A 120 -3.03 11.87 -14.89
N ALA A 121 -3.71 12.96 -14.54
CA ALA A 121 -5.13 12.90 -14.21
C ALA A 121 -5.99 12.42 -15.38
N GLU A 122 -5.69 12.82 -16.62
CA GLU A 122 -6.39 12.33 -17.81
C GLU A 122 -6.14 10.83 -18.06
N HIS A 123 -4.91 10.34 -17.91
CA HIS A 123 -4.61 8.90 -18.00
C HIS A 123 -5.39 8.11 -16.93
N ILE A 124 -5.45 8.61 -15.69
CA ILE A 124 -6.19 7.97 -14.61
C ILE A 124 -7.71 7.97 -14.89
N LYS A 125 -8.24 8.98 -15.59
CA LYS A 125 -9.65 8.97 -15.98
C LYS A 125 -10.00 7.81 -16.92
N GLU A 126 -9.05 7.35 -17.75
CA GLU A 126 -9.24 6.20 -18.65
C GLU A 126 -9.54 4.89 -17.90
N ILE A 127 -9.03 4.73 -16.66
CA ILE A 127 -9.23 3.51 -15.86
C ILE A 127 -10.48 3.53 -14.96
N ILE A 128 -11.13 4.69 -14.78
CA ILE A 128 -12.34 4.84 -13.94
C ILE A 128 -13.46 3.84 -14.32
N PRO A 129 -13.79 3.60 -15.60
CA PRO A 129 -14.82 2.64 -15.96
C PRO A 129 -14.53 1.22 -15.44
N TYR A 130 -13.25 0.81 -15.40
CA TYR A 130 -12.84 -0.48 -14.87
C TYR A 130 -12.96 -0.52 -13.34
N LEU A 131 -12.52 0.53 -12.65
CA LEU A 131 -12.70 0.67 -11.19
C LEU A 131 -14.18 0.58 -10.80
N LYS A 132 -15.06 1.25 -11.55
CA LYS A 132 -16.52 1.13 -11.36
C LYS A 132 -17.04 -0.27 -11.63
N LYS A 133 -16.64 -0.90 -12.74
CA LYS A 133 -17.08 -2.24 -13.14
C LYS A 133 -16.76 -3.30 -12.09
N TYR A 134 -15.57 -3.23 -11.49
CA TYR A 134 -15.10 -4.19 -10.48
C TYR A 134 -15.32 -3.70 -9.04
N ASN A 135 -16.01 -2.57 -8.86
CA ASN A 135 -16.24 -1.90 -7.58
C ASN A 135 -14.98 -1.57 -6.75
N LEU A 136 -13.82 -1.46 -7.39
CA LEU A 136 -12.56 -1.14 -6.73
C LEU A 136 -12.38 0.38 -6.55
N THR A 137 -11.66 0.77 -5.51
CA THR A 137 -11.14 2.12 -5.31
C THR A 137 -9.63 2.14 -5.52
N LEU A 138 -9.15 3.01 -6.38
CA LEU A 138 -7.72 3.27 -6.58
C LEU A 138 -7.20 4.19 -5.48
N GLY A 139 -6.20 3.72 -4.72
CA GLY A 139 -5.37 4.55 -3.86
C GLY A 139 -4.09 4.95 -4.59
N LEU A 140 -3.93 6.24 -4.90
CA LEU A 140 -2.67 6.79 -5.41
C LEU A 140 -1.70 6.93 -4.25
N GLU A 141 -0.54 6.29 -4.34
CA GLU A 141 0.48 6.31 -3.30
C GLU A 141 1.48 7.45 -3.47
N ASN A 142 1.80 8.11 -2.36
CA ASN A 142 2.83 9.15 -2.38
C ASN A 142 4.20 8.47 -2.41
N HIS A 143 4.94 8.70 -3.48
CA HIS A 143 6.22 8.05 -3.75
C HIS A 143 7.02 8.88 -4.76
N GLY A 144 8.35 8.80 -4.70
CA GLY A 144 9.23 9.45 -5.67
C GLY A 144 9.00 10.97 -5.75
N LYS A 145 8.72 11.49 -6.95
CA LYS A 145 8.50 12.94 -7.15
C LYS A 145 7.19 13.44 -6.56
N HIS A 146 6.18 12.57 -6.42
CA HIS A 146 4.90 12.84 -5.79
C HIS A 146 4.93 12.35 -4.33
N GLY A 147 5.94 12.80 -3.58
CA GLY A 147 6.27 12.29 -2.25
C GLY A 147 5.30 12.68 -1.14
N THR A 148 4.38 13.64 -1.34
CA THR A 148 3.48 14.16 -0.29
C THR A 148 1.99 13.97 -0.60
N GLY A 149 1.18 13.87 0.45
CA GLY A 149 -0.28 13.82 0.34
C GLY A 149 -0.85 15.09 -0.29
N LYS A 150 -0.27 16.27 -0.02
CA LYS A 150 -0.64 17.53 -0.67
C LYS A 150 -0.49 17.49 -2.21
N GLN A 151 0.61 16.90 -2.70
CA GLN A 151 0.82 16.74 -4.15
C GLN A 151 -0.24 15.82 -4.74
N LEU A 152 -0.47 14.66 -4.13
CA LEU A 152 -1.48 13.72 -4.60
C LEU A 152 -2.90 14.28 -4.55
N LYS A 153 -3.24 15.06 -3.52
CA LYS A 153 -4.54 15.70 -3.41
C LYS A 153 -4.85 16.56 -4.64
N SER A 154 -3.86 17.27 -5.18
CA SER A 154 -4.03 18.09 -6.37
C SER A 154 -4.43 17.23 -7.58
N ILE A 155 -3.83 16.05 -7.74
CA ILE A 155 -4.15 15.10 -8.82
C ILE A 155 -5.51 14.46 -8.61
N VAL A 156 -5.81 13.99 -7.40
CA VAL A 156 -7.12 13.41 -7.06
C VAL A 156 -8.25 14.42 -7.30
N ASP A 157 -8.05 15.69 -6.96
CA ASP A 157 -9.03 16.75 -7.22
C ASP A 157 -9.21 17.03 -8.72
N MET A 158 -8.17 16.86 -9.55
CA MET A 158 -8.28 16.97 -11.02
C MET A 158 -8.95 15.76 -11.67
N VAL A 159 -8.78 14.57 -11.09
CA VAL A 159 -9.46 13.34 -11.54
C VAL A 159 -10.96 13.40 -11.24
N ASP A 160 -11.33 14.00 -10.10
CA ASP A 160 -12.71 14.24 -9.66
C ASP A 160 -13.61 13.00 -9.73
N SER A 161 -13.19 11.94 -9.04
CA SER A 161 -13.93 10.68 -8.98
C SER A 161 -13.80 10.03 -7.60
N PRO A 162 -14.90 9.56 -6.99
CA PRO A 162 -14.84 8.86 -5.71
C PRO A 162 -14.13 7.50 -5.80
N LYS A 163 -13.84 7.01 -7.02
CA LYS A 163 -13.08 5.78 -7.25
C LYS A 163 -11.57 5.99 -7.27
N VAL A 164 -11.09 7.24 -7.16
CA VAL A 164 -9.66 7.56 -7.12
C VAL A 164 -9.42 8.46 -5.93
N MET A 165 -8.62 7.97 -4.98
CA MET A 165 -8.33 8.62 -3.71
C MET A 165 -6.85 8.39 -3.36
N ILE A 166 -6.41 8.81 -2.17
CA ILE A 166 -5.01 8.70 -1.73
C ILE A 166 -4.79 7.41 -0.94
N ASN A 167 -3.76 6.65 -1.32
CA ASN A 167 -3.03 5.78 -0.41
C ASN A 167 -1.92 6.61 0.25
N TYR A 168 -2.00 6.86 1.54
CA TYR A 168 -0.95 7.62 2.21
C TYR A 168 0.11 6.67 2.79
N ASP A 169 1.35 6.75 2.35
CA ASP A 169 2.48 6.06 2.97
C ASP A 169 3.24 7.03 3.90
N THR A 170 3.27 6.65 5.17
CA THR A 170 3.83 7.46 6.25
C THR A 170 5.34 7.65 6.14
N ALA A 171 6.09 6.63 5.73
CA ALA A 171 7.53 6.76 5.60
C ALA A 171 7.92 7.44 4.29
N ASN A 172 7.18 7.22 3.20
CA ASN A 172 7.44 7.86 1.91
C ASN A 172 7.26 9.38 1.99
N ALA A 173 6.29 9.87 2.77
CA ALA A 173 6.10 11.29 3.02
C ALA A 173 7.35 11.94 3.65
N VAL A 174 8.01 11.23 4.56
CA VAL A 174 9.28 11.68 5.15
C VAL A 174 10.43 11.48 4.17
N PHE A 175 10.53 10.31 3.54
CA PHE A 175 11.69 9.91 2.75
C PHE A 175 11.80 10.67 1.43
N TYR A 176 10.71 10.73 0.68
CA TYR A 176 10.65 11.43 -0.61
C TYR A 176 10.23 12.89 -0.45
N GLY A 177 9.24 13.14 0.41
CA GLY A 177 8.65 14.47 0.57
C GLY A 177 9.41 15.39 1.54
N ASN A 178 10.26 14.83 2.41
CA ASN A 178 10.80 15.52 3.59
C ASN A 178 9.70 16.30 4.35
N ALA A 179 8.51 15.71 4.40
CA ALA A 179 7.30 16.38 4.87
C ALA A 179 7.23 16.41 6.40
N ASN A 180 6.64 17.48 6.93
CA ASN A 180 6.04 17.43 8.25
C ASN A 180 4.76 16.60 8.15
N LEU A 181 4.78 15.39 8.73
CA LEU A 181 3.66 14.44 8.63
C LEU A 181 2.35 15.00 9.17
N GLU A 182 2.38 15.74 10.27
CA GLU A 182 1.16 16.27 10.88
C GLU A 182 0.48 17.26 9.93
N GLU A 183 1.25 18.18 9.36
CA GLU A 183 0.77 19.19 8.43
C GLU A 183 0.31 18.56 7.11
N ASP A 184 1.07 17.62 6.55
CA ASP A 184 0.76 17.01 5.26
C ASP A 184 -0.51 16.15 5.34
N ILE A 185 -0.65 15.31 6.38
CA ILE A 185 -1.87 14.54 6.62
C ILE A 185 -3.05 15.50 6.81
N SER A 186 -2.91 16.54 7.63
CA SER A 186 -3.99 17.51 7.84
C SER A 186 -4.46 18.17 6.54
N SER A 187 -3.57 18.33 5.56
CA SER A 187 -3.89 18.93 4.26
C SER A 187 -4.71 18.03 3.33
N CYS A 188 -4.66 16.70 3.53
CA CYS A 188 -5.24 15.72 2.61
C CYS A 188 -6.09 14.63 3.27
N VAL A 189 -6.30 14.65 4.60
CA VAL A 189 -6.97 13.58 5.36
C VAL A 189 -8.35 13.21 4.82
N ASN A 190 -9.09 14.16 4.26
CA ASN A 190 -10.41 13.93 3.65
C ASN A 190 -10.38 13.21 2.30
N LYS A 191 -9.18 13.01 1.72
CA LYS A 191 -8.96 12.29 0.46
C LYS A 191 -8.21 10.96 0.66
N ILE A 192 -7.82 10.63 1.89
CA ILE A 192 -7.15 9.36 2.22
C ILE A 192 -8.19 8.25 2.29
N CYS A 193 -8.05 7.22 1.45
CA CYS A 193 -8.91 6.04 1.47
C CYS A 193 -8.21 4.77 1.95
N HIS A 194 -6.88 4.79 1.96
CA HIS A 194 -6.01 3.70 2.37
C HIS A 194 -4.73 4.30 2.94
N MET A 195 -4.06 3.59 3.84
CA MET A 195 -2.79 4.06 4.39
C MET A 195 -1.83 2.89 4.55
N HIS A 196 -0.62 3.06 4.00
CA HIS A 196 0.51 2.24 4.39
C HIS A 196 1.11 2.79 5.67
N LEU A 197 1.04 2.00 6.74
CA LEU A 197 1.82 2.25 7.94
C LEU A 197 3.20 1.69 7.71
N LYS A 198 4.14 2.58 7.49
CA LYS A 198 5.56 2.28 7.29
C LYS A 198 6.33 3.17 8.24
N ASP A 199 7.08 2.57 9.15
CA ASP A 199 7.88 3.33 10.11
C ASP A 199 9.17 3.82 9.44
N LYS A 200 9.79 4.85 10.01
CA LYS A 200 11.00 5.47 9.48
C LYS A 200 12.01 5.65 10.61
N ALA A 201 13.17 5.01 10.46
CA ALA A 201 14.34 5.26 11.30
C ALA A 201 15.45 5.93 10.49
N GLY A 202 16.35 6.64 11.15
CA GLY A 202 17.44 7.37 10.50
C GLY A 202 17.01 8.67 9.80
N ALA A 203 17.95 9.31 9.11
CA ALA A 203 17.72 10.61 8.46
C ALA A 203 16.66 10.53 7.37
N TYR A 204 16.00 11.65 7.01
CA TYR A 204 14.86 11.63 6.08
C TYR A 204 15.16 10.86 4.79
N ASN A 205 16.30 11.09 4.14
CA ASN A 205 16.72 10.45 2.89
C ASN A 205 17.47 9.10 3.06
N GLU A 206 17.48 8.53 4.27
CA GLU A 206 18.09 7.24 4.55
C GLU A 206 17.07 6.10 4.43
N TRP A 207 17.39 5.06 3.66
CA TRP A 207 16.54 3.88 3.54
C TRP A 207 16.66 3.00 4.79
N ASN A 208 15.67 3.12 5.68
CA ASN A 208 15.56 2.35 6.90
C ASN A 208 14.11 2.38 7.41
N PHE A 209 13.38 1.30 7.10
CA PHE A 209 11.95 1.16 7.36
C PHE A 209 11.69 -0.06 8.26
N PRO A 210 11.87 0.08 9.59
CA PRO A 210 11.80 -1.04 10.52
C PRO A 210 10.35 -1.43 10.84
N ALA A 211 10.18 -2.39 11.75
CA ALA A 211 8.87 -2.71 12.33
C ALA A 211 8.20 -1.46 12.93
N ILE A 212 6.87 -1.46 12.94
CA ILE A 212 6.07 -0.35 13.49
C ILE A 212 6.38 -0.17 14.98
N GLY A 213 6.71 1.07 15.36
CA GLY A 213 7.11 1.44 16.71
C GLY A 213 8.61 1.27 17.00
N LYS A 214 9.42 1.02 15.97
CA LYS A 214 10.89 0.94 16.07
C LYS A 214 11.60 2.10 15.35
N GLY A 215 10.84 2.96 14.68
CA GLY A 215 11.33 4.24 14.14
C GLY A 215 10.77 5.43 14.92
N GLU A 216 10.72 6.57 14.24
CA GLU A 216 10.44 7.88 14.84
C GLU A 216 9.04 8.42 14.50
N ILE A 217 8.23 7.67 13.74
CA ILE A 217 6.89 8.14 13.35
C ILE A 217 5.93 8.02 14.54
N ASP A 218 5.28 9.13 14.89
CA ASP A 218 4.21 9.14 15.89
C ASP A 218 2.89 8.61 15.29
N PHE A 219 2.69 7.30 15.37
CA PHE A 219 1.45 6.67 14.94
C PHE A 219 0.24 7.05 15.80
N ARG A 220 0.41 7.47 17.06
CA ARG A 220 -0.74 7.93 17.86
C ARG A 220 -1.30 9.23 17.30
N MET A 221 -0.43 10.16 16.91
CA MET A 221 -0.82 11.38 16.21
C MET A 221 -1.60 11.07 14.92
N ILE A 222 -1.10 10.14 14.11
CA ILE A 222 -1.75 9.76 12.84
C ILE A 222 -3.16 9.20 13.08
N ILE A 223 -3.29 8.28 14.05
CA ILE A 223 -4.60 7.70 14.40
C ILE A 223 -5.55 8.78 14.95
N ASP A 224 -5.08 9.70 15.79
CA ASP A 224 -5.87 10.82 16.30
C ASP A 224 -6.36 11.75 15.17
N LYS A 225 -5.52 12.07 14.18
CA LYS A 225 -5.93 12.86 13.01
C LYS A 225 -7.01 12.18 12.19
N LEU A 226 -6.86 10.87 11.94
CA LEU A 226 -7.85 10.08 11.21
C LEU A 226 -9.18 10.03 11.97
N GLN A 227 -9.15 9.84 13.30
CA GLN A 227 -10.36 9.84 14.14
C GLN A 227 -11.05 11.21 14.16
N LYS A 228 -10.30 12.30 14.34
CA LYS A 228 -10.85 13.68 14.33
C LYS A 228 -11.48 14.06 12.99
N ALA A 229 -11.01 13.46 11.90
CA ALA A 229 -11.56 13.65 10.56
C ALA A 229 -12.70 12.67 10.21
N ASP A 230 -13.15 11.82 11.15
CA ASP A 230 -14.07 10.71 10.91
C ASP A 230 -13.65 9.79 9.74
N ASN A 231 -12.32 9.65 9.56
CA ASN A 231 -11.75 8.82 8.53
C ASN A 231 -11.35 7.45 9.12
N ASN A 232 -12.10 6.42 8.73
CA ASN A 232 -11.87 5.03 9.13
C ASN A 232 -11.22 4.19 8.02
N CYS A 233 -10.33 4.78 7.22
CA CYS A 233 -9.61 4.05 6.17
C CYS A 233 -8.88 2.81 6.73
N PRO A 234 -8.77 1.74 5.94
CA PRO A 234 -7.91 0.61 6.27
C PRO A 234 -6.45 1.04 6.42
N LEU A 235 -5.72 0.29 7.25
CA LEU A 235 -4.29 0.43 7.48
C LEU A 235 -3.60 -0.86 7.03
N SER A 236 -2.50 -0.75 6.31
CA SER A 236 -1.71 -1.89 5.88
C SER A 236 -0.25 -1.65 6.23
N ILE A 237 0.36 -2.58 6.95
CA ILE A 237 1.73 -2.43 7.45
C ILE A 237 2.70 -2.81 6.35
N GLU A 238 3.70 -1.97 6.10
CA GLU A 238 4.79 -2.27 5.18
C GLU A 238 6.14 -2.11 5.88
N ILE A 239 6.97 -3.16 5.84
CA ILE A 239 8.29 -3.18 6.48
C ILE A 239 9.33 -3.56 5.43
N GLU A 240 10.31 -2.69 5.17
CA GLU A 240 11.32 -2.90 4.13
C GLU A 240 12.76 -2.94 4.66
N PHE A 241 12.93 -2.82 5.98
CA PHE A 241 14.22 -2.86 6.66
C PHE A 241 15.20 -1.80 6.11
N THR A 242 16.50 -2.03 6.29
CA THR A 242 17.55 -1.24 5.67
C THR A 242 17.81 -1.71 4.23
N LYS A 243 18.70 -1.05 3.47
CA LYS A 243 19.10 -1.49 2.12
C LYS A 243 19.60 -2.94 2.02
N LYS A 244 20.04 -3.54 3.13
CA LYS A 244 20.45 -4.95 3.17
C LYS A 244 19.24 -5.91 3.11
N GLY A 245 18.05 -5.39 3.38
CA GLY A 245 16.82 -6.16 3.63
C GLY A 245 16.89 -6.90 4.96
N SER A 246 15.91 -7.78 5.19
CA SER A 246 15.97 -8.74 6.29
C SER A 246 17.09 -9.77 6.10
N LYS A 247 17.56 -10.32 7.22
CA LYS A 247 18.57 -11.37 7.34
C LYS A 247 17.96 -12.77 7.19
N SER A 248 16.70 -12.95 7.60
CA SER A 248 16.00 -14.23 7.57
C SER A 248 14.48 -14.04 7.58
N LEU A 249 13.75 -15.10 7.25
CA LEU A 249 12.29 -15.14 7.37
C LEU A 249 11.84 -14.93 8.82
N ASP A 250 12.59 -15.47 9.79
CA ASP A 250 12.32 -15.28 11.22
C ASP A 250 12.41 -13.80 11.64
N GLU A 251 13.35 -13.04 11.08
CA GLU A 251 13.44 -11.60 11.35
C GLU A 251 12.20 -10.86 10.79
N VAL A 252 11.69 -11.25 9.62
CA VAL A 252 10.45 -10.70 9.06
C VAL A 252 9.26 -11.05 9.94
N ASN A 253 9.10 -12.31 10.31
CA ASN A 253 8.01 -12.77 11.18
C ASN A 253 8.04 -12.05 12.53
N GLN A 254 9.22 -11.85 13.11
CA GLN A 254 9.36 -11.11 14.36
C GLN A 254 9.00 -9.63 14.17
N ALA A 255 9.40 -8.99 13.07
CA ALA A 255 9.05 -7.60 12.78
C ALA A 255 7.53 -7.40 12.61
N VAL A 256 6.85 -8.32 11.94
CA VAL A 256 5.38 -8.31 11.80
C VAL A 256 4.70 -8.50 13.16
N LYS A 257 5.20 -9.42 13.98
CA LYS A 257 4.70 -9.66 15.35
C LYS A 257 4.91 -8.47 16.28
N ASP A 258 6.09 -7.84 16.22
CA ASP A 258 6.39 -6.62 16.99
C ASP A 258 5.43 -5.49 16.62
N SER A 259 5.14 -5.34 15.32
CA SER A 259 4.19 -4.36 14.80
C SER A 259 2.77 -4.62 15.30
N TYR A 260 2.32 -5.89 15.31
CA TYR A 260 1.03 -6.29 15.90
C TYR A 260 0.93 -5.87 17.37
N VAL A 261 1.96 -6.19 18.17
CA VAL A 261 2.00 -5.86 19.60
C VAL A 261 1.98 -4.35 19.81
N TYR A 262 2.78 -3.60 19.05
CA TYR A 262 2.79 -2.14 19.14
C TYR A 262 1.42 -1.53 18.82
N LEU A 263 0.79 -1.94 17.72
CA LEU A 263 -0.50 -1.41 17.29
C LEU A 263 -1.61 -1.72 18.33
N LYS A 264 -1.60 -2.90 18.95
CA LYS A 264 -2.47 -3.19 20.10
C LYS A 264 -2.18 -2.28 21.30
N ASN A 265 -0.92 -2.05 21.62
CA ASN A 265 -0.52 -1.20 22.75
C ASN A 265 -0.89 0.28 22.57
N ILE A 266 -1.03 0.76 21.34
CA ILE A 266 -1.55 2.12 21.06
C ILE A 266 -3.08 2.16 20.96
N GLY A 267 -3.77 1.05 21.20
CA GLY A 267 -5.23 0.98 21.35
C GLY A 267 -6.00 0.56 20.10
N LEU A 268 -5.34 -0.01 19.09
CA LEU A 268 -6.03 -0.52 17.90
C LEU A 268 -6.55 -1.95 18.12
N ASP A 269 -7.79 -2.18 17.69
CA ASP A 269 -8.42 -3.51 17.68
C ASP A 269 -8.04 -4.26 16.40
N ILE A 270 -7.08 -5.18 16.55
CA ILE A 270 -6.58 -6.08 15.51
C ILE A 270 -7.16 -7.47 15.73
#